data_AF-A0A554KM92-F1
#
_entry.id   AF-A0A554KM92-F1
#
_cell.length_a   1.000
_cell.length_b   1.000
_cell.length_c   1.000
_cell.angle_alpha   90.00
_cell.angle_beta   90.00
_cell.angle_gamma   90.00
#
_symmetry.space_group_name_H-M   'P 1'
#
loop_
_entity.id
_entity.type
_entity.pdbx_description
1 polymer ?
#
loop_
_entity_poly.entity_id
_entity_poly.type
_entity_poly.pdbx_seq_one_letter_code
_entity_poly.pdbx_strand_id
1 'polypeptide(L)' 'MHHYICLGGCEGVSEKEGKCQDPKCPDYQKDLKHCDCTDGKHDGAFEEKKKKAAQ' A
#
# COMPACT_ATOMS: atom_id res chain seq x y z
N MET A 1 -10.46 4.79 -7.73
CA MET A 1 -10.56 5.14 -6.30
C MET A 1 -9.28 5.87 -5.95
N HIS A 2 -9.35 7.03 -5.29
CA HIS A 2 -8.13 7.74 -4.87
C HIS A 2 -7.79 7.28 -3.47
N HIS A 3 -6.65 6.61 -3.31
CA HIS A 3 -6.14 6.23 -2.00
C HIS A 3 -4.62 6.39 -1.97
N TYR A 4 -4.10 6.47 -0.75
CA TYR A 4 -2.72 6.75 -0.44
C TYR A 4 -2.17 5.58 0.37
N ILE A 5 -0.98 5.13 0.01
CA ILE A 5 -0.32 3.97 0.62
C ILE A 5 1.01 4.35 1.25
N CYS A 6 1.34 3.65 2.33
CA CYS A 6 2.65 3.74 2.94
C CYS A 6 3.61 2.78 2.24
N LEU A 7 4.70 3.31 1.69
CA LEU A 7 5.77 2.52 1.07
C LEU A 7 6.80 2.01 2.07
N GLY A 8 6.70 2.36 3.35
CA GLY A 8 7.60 1.87 4.40
C GLY A 8 7.40 0.41 4.79
N GLY A 9 6.46 -0.30 4.15
CA GLY A 9 6.22 -1.72 4.39
C GLY A 9 5.30 -2.04 5.57
N CYS A 10 4.65 -1.03 6.16
CA CYS A 10 3.60 -1.24 7.17
C CYS A 10 2.21 -1.48 6.58
N GLU A 11 2.09 -1.47 5.24
CA GLU A 11 0.84 -1.73 4.51
C GLU A 11 -0.29 -0.75 4.85
N GLY A 12 0.05 0.42 5.41
CA GLY A 12 -0.92 1.44 5.77
C GLY A 12 -1.58 2.04 4.53
N VAL A 13 -2.91 1.98 4.47
CA VAL A 13 -3.74 2.57 3.41
C VAL A 13 -4.60 3.70 3.98
N SER A 14 -4.81 4.76 3.21
CA SER A 14 -5.67 5.87 3.59
C SER A 14 -6.42 6.41 2.38
N GLU A 15 -7.66 6.85 2.55
CA GLU A 15 -8.47 7.43 1.46
C GLU A 15 -8.15 8.90 1.21
N LYS A 16 -7.36 9.52 2.09
CA LYS A 16 -6.98 10.93 2.04
C LYS A 16 -5.47 11.08 2.04
N GLU A 17 -5.01 12.18 1.44
CA GLU A 17 -3.63 12.57 1.57
C GLU A 17 -3.30 12.78 3.05
N GLY A 18 -2.13 12.30 3.45
CA GLY A 18 -1.76 12.28 4.85
C GLY A 18 -0.42 11.61 5.06
N LYS A 19 -0.09 11.39 6.32
CA LYS A 19 1.17 10.78 6.74
C LYS A 19 0.92 9.40 7.33
N CYS A 20 1.91 8.52 7.25
CA CYS A 20 1.85 7.23 7.92
C CYS A 20 1.73 7.44 9.44
N GLN A 21 0.70 6.83 10.05
CA GLN A 21 0.45 6.93 11.49
C GLN A 21 0.97 5.71 12.27
N ASP A 22 1.60 4.75 11.59
CA ASP A 22 2.12 3.56 12.23
C ASP A 22 3.48 3.85 12.89
N PRO A 23 3.60 3.81 14.23
CA PRO A 23 4.82 4.18 14.95
C PRO A 23 5.94 3.14 14.83
N LYS A 24 5.64 1.95 14.28
CA LYS A 24 6.62 0.89 14.02
C LYS A 24 7.08 0.90 12.56
N CYS A 25 6.46 1.71 11.70
CA CYS A 25 6.85 1.86 10.31
C CYS A 25 8.14 2.70 10.21
N PRO A 26 9.12 2.30 9.38
CA PRO A 26 10.29 3.14 9.09
C PRO A 26 9.91 4.47 8.45
N ASP A 27 8.74 4.54 7.80
CA ASP A 27 8.16 5.75 7.22
C ASP A 27 7.11 6.40 8.15
N TYR A 28 7.17 6.19 9.46
CA TYR A 28 6.33 6.90 10.42
C TYR A 28 6.41 8.42 10.19
N GLN A 29 5.25 9.08 10.10
CA GLN A 29 5.08 10.50 9.77
C GLN A 29 5.59 10.94 8.38
N LYS A 30 5.97 10.02 7.50
CA LYS A 30 6.25 10.31 6.09
C LYS A 30 4.96 10.37 5.30
N ASP A 31 4.98 11.15 4.23
CA ASP A 31 3.83 11.36 3.37
C ASP A 31 3.45 10.08 2.63
N LEU A 32 2.17 9.72 2.71
CA LEU A 32 1.59 8.60 2.01
C LEU A 32 1.62 8.88 0.50
N LYS A 33 1.89 7.85 -0.29
CA LYS A 33 1.99 7.95 -1.75
C LYS A 33 0.66 7.64 -2.40
N HIS A 34 0.21 8.51 -3.29
CA HIS A 34 -0.98 8.26 -4.09
C HIS A 34 -0.81 6.98 -4.92
N CYS A 35 -1.76 6.05 -4.81
CA CYS A 35 -1.81 4.83 -5.62
C CYS A 35 -2.98 4.97 -6.58
N ASP A 36 -2.67 4.96 -7.87
CA ASP A 36 -3.66 5.11 -8.95
C ASP A 36 -4.35 3.77 -9.27
N CYS A 37 -4.72 3.04 -8.23
CA CYS A 37 -5.04 1.64 -8.30
C CYS A 37 -6.55 1.50 -8.44
N THR A 38 -7.02 1.12 -9.63
CA THR A 38 -8.45 1.11 -9.99
C THR A 38 -9.26 -0.01 -9.34
N ASP A 39 -8.60 -1.07 -8.85
CA ASP A 39 -9.27 -2.27 -8.32
C ASP A 39 -9.54 -2.23 -6.80
N GLY A 40 -8.99 -1.26 -6.06
CA GLY A 40 -9.15 -1.15 -4.59
C GLY A 40 -8.56 -2.33 -3.78
N LYS A 41 -8.03 -3.37 -4.45
CA LYS A 41 -7.43 -4.54 -3.82
C LYS A 41 -5.94 -4.35 -3.59
N HIS A 42 -5.59 -3.78 -2.44
CA HIS A 42 -4.22 -3.94 -1.89
C HIS A 42 -4.00 -5.25 -1.16
N ASP A 43 -5.01 -6.12 -1.14
CA ASP A 43 -4.88 -7.50 -0.69
C ASP A 43 -4.15 -8.37 -1.76
N GLY A 44 -3.93 -7.83 -2.97
CA GLY A 44 -3.45 -8.59 -4.13
C GLY A 44 -2.00 -8.37 -4.57
N ALA A 45 -1.31 -7.32 -4.11
CA ALA A 45 0.08 -7.07 -4.50
C ALA A 45 1.08 -8.10 -3.92
N PHE A 46 0.64 -8.89 -2.94
CA PHE A 46 1.37 -10.05 -2.43
C PHE A 46 0.98 -11.39 -3.09
N GLU A 47 -0.20 -11.48 -3.72
CA GLU A 47 -0.71 -12.72 -4.32
C GLU A 47 -0.42 -12.85 -5.83
N GLU A 48 0.34 -11.93 -6.45
CA GLU A 48 0.89 -12.17 -7.81
C GLU A 48 2.26 -12.87 -7.80
N LYS A 49 2.66 -13.48 -6.68
CA LYS A 49 3.76 -14.47 -6.66
C LYS A 49 3.30 -15.93 -6.71
N LYS A 50 1.99 -16.23 -6.70
CA LYS A 50 1.49 -17.61 -6.67
C LYS A 50 1.05 -18.22 -8.02
N LYS A 51 1.06 -17.49 -9.14
CA LYS A 51 0.60 -18.02 -10.44
C LYS A 51 1.61 -18.00 -11.59
N LYS A 52 2.91 -17.96 -11.30
CA LYS A 52 3.97 -18.28 -12.28
C LYS A 52 4.91 -19.38 -11.77
N ALA A 53 4.34 -20.54 -11.48
CA ALA A 53 5.06 -21.80 -11.33
C ALA A 53 4.18 -22.96 -11.83
N ALA A 54 3.63 -22.82 -13.04
CA ALA A 54 2.94 -23.88 -13.79
C ALA A 54 2.74 -23.43 -15.23
N GLN A 55 3.83 -23.19 -15.96
CA GLN A 55 3.86 -23.20 -17.42
C GLN A 55 5.14 -23.92 -17.84
#